data_AF-A0A2E8R6W7-F1
#
_entry.id   AF-A0A2E8R6W7-F1
#
_cell.length_a   1.000
_cell.length_b   1.000
_cell.length_c   1.000
_cell.angle_alpha   90.00
_cell.angle_beta   90.00
_cell.angle_gamma   90.00
#
_symmetry.space_group_name_H-M   'P 1'
#
loop_
_entity.id
_entity.type
_entity.pdbx_description
1 polymer ?
#
loop_
_entity_poly.entity_id
_entity_poly.type
_entity_poly.pdbx_seq_one_letter_code
_entity_poly.pdbx_strand_id
1 'polypeptide(L)'
;MPLSRISNNVISDNTITNAKINSSAAIAKTKLASLDIVNADVNANAAIAATKYVMPSGSVIQTVNSTYNSSSALNSQSYVAAATLGTITTTVANSKILTFTNIPIQTRDIDNIYFIALRSSLDSYASNLQMNLHVNYATNDHLLPYTGMNYLHSPNQSASTAITYKLYIKNSNNSAGWYMLDTWGQSGYVYSTQHLEIMP
;
A
#
# COMPACT_ATOMS: atom_id res chain seq x y z
N MET A 1 -57.45 -13.48 3.75
CA MET A 1 -58.42 -12.61 4.45
C MET A 1 -58.97 -11.62 3.44
N PRO A 2 -60.30 -11.55 3.23
CA PRO A 2 -60.87 -10.63 2.25
C PRO A 2 -60.65 -9.17 2.70
N LEU A 3 -60.24 -8.31 1.76
CA LEU A 3 -60.11 -6.88 2.02
C LEU A 3 -61.50 -6.29 2.26
N SER A 4 -61.75 -5.74 3.45
CA SER A 4 -63.00 -5.04 3.74
C SER A 4 -63.02 -3.71 2.97
N ARG A 5 -64.05 -3.50 2.15
CA ARG A 5 -64.32 -2.22 1.51
C ARG A 5 -64.87 -1.26 2.57
N ILE A 6 -64.35 -0.03 2.62
CA ILE A 6 -64.96 1.03 3.44
C ILE A 6 -66.40 1.18 2.96
N SER A 7 -67.39 0.96 3.83
CA SER A 7 -68.80 1.10 3.45
C SER A 7 -69.13 2.59 3.31
N ASN A 8 -70.04 2.92 2.39
CA ASN A 8 -70.44 4.30 2.08
C ASN A 8 -70.95 5.06 3.33
N ASN A 9 -71.27 4.35 4.41
CA ASN A 9 -71.77 4.89 5.68
C ASN A 9 -70.68 5.27 6.70
N VAL A 10 -69.40 4.99 6.42
CA VAL A 10 -68.28 5.30 7.35
C VAL A 10 -67.83 6.77 7.21
N ILE A 11 -68.11 7.39 6.05
CA ILE A 11 -67.88 8.82 5.81
C ILE A 11 -69.26 9.41 5.55
N SER A 12 -69.83 10.12 6.51
CA SER A 12 -71.12 10.79 6.28
C SER A 12 -70.93 11.92 5.26
N ASP A 13 -71.92 12.13 4.39
CA ASP A 13 -71.87 13.21 3.38
C ASP A 13 -71.58 14.57 4.03
N ASN A 14 -70.82 15.42 3.32
CA ASN A 14 -70.35 16.72 3.81
C ASN A 14 -69.49 16.72 5.09
N THR A 15 -69.13 15.56 5.66
CA THR A 15 -68.28 15.54 6.87
C THR A 15 -66.82 15.85 6.58
N ILE A 16 -66.33 15.63 5.35
CA ILE A 16 -65.01 16.09 4.91
C ILE A 16 -65.18 17.48 4.33
N THR A 17 -64.92 18.49 5.15
CA THR A 17 -65.00 19.89 4.74
C THR A 17 -63.61 20.41 4.36
N ASN A 18 -63.57 21.50 3.58
CA ASN A 18 -62.32 22.23 3.31
C ASN A 18 -61.60 22.63 4.60
N ALA A 19 -62.33 22.88 5.70
CA ALA A 19 -61.73 23.16 7.01
C ALA A 19 -60.94 21.97 7.56
N LYS A 20 -61.45 20.73 7.41
CA LYS A 20 -60.72 19.51 7.84
C LYS A 20 -59.51 19.25 6.96
N ILE A 21 -59.64 19.42 5.65
CA ILE A 21 -58.52 19.30 4.69
C ILE A 21 -57.41 20.32 5.02
N ASN A 22 -57.78 21.59 5.22
CA ASN A 22 -56.84 22.66 5.56
C ASN A 22 -56.18 22.41 6.92
N SER A 23 -56.94 21.91 7.91
CA SER A 23 -56.39 21.54 9.22
C SER A 23 -55.37 20.42 9.11
N SER A 24 -55.66 19.37 8.34
CA SER A 24 -54.72 18.28 8.09
C SER A 24 -53.45 18.75 7.36
N ALA A 25 -53.59 19.62 6.35
CA ALA A 25 -52.47 20.20 5.63
C ALA A 25 -51.61 21.11 6.52
N ALA A 26 -52.24 21.92 7.39
CA ALA A 26 -51.54 22.77 8.35
C ALA A 26 -50.74 21.92 9.36
N ILE A 27 -51.32 20.84 9.88
CA ILE A 27 -50.61 19.90 10.77
C ILE A 27 -49.40 19.27 10.06
N ALA A 28 -49.54 18.84 8.80
CA ALA A 28 -48.42 18.29 8.04
C ALA A 28 -47.31 19.33 7.84
N LYS A 29 -47.67 20.57 7.48
CA LYS A 29 -46.73 21.68 7.33
C LYS A 29 -46.00 22.00 8.65
N THR A 30 -46.71 22.05 9.76
CA THR A 30 -46.12 22.27 11.09
C THR A 30 -45.18 21.12 11.47
N LYS A 31 -45.55 19.86 11.20
CA LYS A 31 -44.69 18.71 11.47
C LYS A 31 -43.40 18.74 10.63
N LEU A 32 -43.51 19.07 9.34
CA LEU A 32 -42.36 19.24 8.45
C LEU A 32 -41.47 20.41 8.89
N ALA A 33 -42.06 21.52 9.31
CA ALA A 33 -41.32 22.66 9.86
C ALA A 33 -40.64 22.30 11.19
N SER A 34 -41.29 21.54 12.08
CA SER A 34 -40.74 21.12 13.37
C SER A 34 -39.57 20.14 13.27
N LEU A 35 -39.31 19.59 12.08
CA LEU A 35 -38.06 18.86 11.85
C LEU A 35 -36.85 19.80 11.90
N ASP A 36 -37.06 21.10 11.66
CA ASP A 36 -36.04 22.17 11.75
C ASP A 36 -34.71 21.80 11.08
N ILE A 37 -34.75 20.96 10.04
CA ILE A 37 -33.56 20.54 9.30
C ILE A 37 -33.07 21.75 8.52
N VAL A 38 -32.01 22.36 9.03
CA VAL A 38 -31.35 23.50 8.40
C VAL A 38 -30.13 23.03 7.60
N ASN A 39 -29.62 23.88 6.71
CA ASN A 39 -28.38 23.60 5.99
C ASN A 39 -27.20 23.28 6.93
N ALA A 40 -27.22 23.80 8.17
CA ALA A 40 -26.22 23.48 9.17
C ALA A 40 -26.22 21.99 9.54
N ASP A 41 -27.39 21.35 9.67
CA ASP A 41 -27.48 19.92 10.00
C ASP A 41 -26.95 19.04 8.85
N VAL A 42 -27.31 19.41 7.61
CA VAL A 42 -26.83 18.72 6.40
C VAL A 42 -25.30 18.87 6.26
N ASN A 43 -24.79 20.09 6.45
CA ASN A 43 -23.36 20.37 6.37
C ASN A 43 -22.58 19.69 7.50
N ALA A 44 -23.12 19.65 8.72
CA ALA A 44 -22.51 18.93 9.84
C ALA A 44 -22.40 17.44 9.56
N ASN A 45 -23.44 16.81 9.01
CA ASN A 45 -23.40 15.40 8.64
C ASN A 45 -22.39 15.12 7.51
N ALA A 46 -22.34 15.99 6.50
CA ALA A 46 -21.35 15.90 5.43
C ALA A 46 -19.89 16.05 5.93
N ALA A 47 -19.65 16.95 6.89
CA ALA A 47 -18.34 17.14 7.52
C ALA A 47 -17.92 15.93 8.38
N ILE A 48 -18.86 15.29 9.08
CA ILE A 48 -18.62 14.06 9.84
C ILE A 48 -18.24 12.91 8.89
N ALA A 49 -18.92 12.79 7.75
CA ALA A 49 -18.55 11.80 6.75
C ALA A 49 -17.12 12.04 6.23
N ALA A 50 -16.77 13.28 5.87
CA ALA A 50 -15.45 13.61 5.35
C ALA A 50 -14.32 13.28 6.36
N THR A 51 -14.49 13.62 7.64
CA THR A 51 -13.47 13.34 8.67
C THR A 51 -13.31 11.85 9.00
N LYS A 52 -14.37 11.04 8.82
CA LYS A 52 -14.33 9.60 9.08
C LYS A 52 -13.68 8.78 7.95
N TYR A 53 -13.57 9.33 6.74
CA TYR A 53 -12.96 8.65 5.58
C TYR A 53 -11.50 9.05 5.32
N VAL A 54 -10.95 10.00 6.08
CA VAL A 54 -9.53 10.36 5.95
C VAL A 54 -8.71 9.40 6.79
N MET A 55 -7.83 8.63 6.13
CA MET A 55 -6.83 7.83 6.81
C MET A 55 -5.93 8.75 7.64
N PRO A 56 -5.62 8.42 8.91
CA PRO A 56 -4.69 9.23 9.68
C PRO A 56 -3.25 9.11 9.14
N SER A 57 -2.43 10.14 9.41
CA SER A 57 -0.98 10.10 9.18
C SER A 57 -0.36 8.82 9.76
N GLY A 58 0.59 8.24 9.03
CA GLY A 58 1.21 6.96 9.40
C GLY A 58 0.41 5.71 9.03
N SER A 59 -0.80 5.85 8.48
CA SER A 59 -1.56 4.70 7.95
C SER A 59 -0.94 4.18 6.66
N VAL A 60 -0.93 2.85 6.49
CA VAL A 60 -0.65 2.24 5.18
C VAL A 60 -1.86 2.47 4.27
N ILE A 61 -1.63 3.10 3.13
CA ILE A 61 -2.68 3.48 2.17
C ILE A 61 -2.60 2.67 0.87
N GLN A 62 -1.45 2.05 0.60
CA GLN A 62 -1.27 1.12 -0.50
C GLN A 62 -0.22 0.08 -0.15
N THR A 63 -0.45 -1.16 -0.60
CA THR A 63 0.54 -2.24 -0.58
C THR A 63 0.76 -2.73 -2.00
N VAL A 64 2.01 -2.73 -2.45
CA VAL A 64 2.42 -3.38 -3.69
C VAL A 64 3.23 -4.62 -3.33
N ASN A 65 2.75 -5.78 -3.78
CA ASN A 65 3.48 -7.03 -3.67
C ASN A 65 4.02 -7.40 -5.05
N SER A 66 5.32 -7.66 -5.16
CA SER A 66 5.93 -8.18 -6.38
C SER A 66 6.54 -9.54 -6.13
N THR A 67 6.57 -10.34 -7.18
CA THR A 67 7.13 -11.70 -7.14
C THR A 67 8.47 -11.72 -7.85
N TYR A 68 9.46 -12.35 -7.22
CA TYR A 68 10.78 -12.56 -7.79
C TYR A 68 11.11 -14.06 -7.81
N ASN A 69 11.38 -14.59 -9.00
CA ASN A 69 11.62 -16.02 -9.26
C ASN A 69 12.74 -16.26 -10.28
N SER A 70 13.50 -15.21 -10.62
CA SER A 70 14.62 -15.30 -11.57
C SER A 70 15.93 -15.53 -10.84
N SER A 71 16.59 -16.65 -11.12
CA SER A 71 17.93 -16.92 -10.62
C SER A 71 18.98 -16.16 -11.43
N SER A 72 20.03 -15.68 -10.77
CA SER A 72 21.11 -14.95 -11.44
C SER A 72 22.46 -15.17 -10.77
N ALA A 73 23.52 -15.27 -11.56
CA ALA A 73 24.91 -15.32 -11.10
C ALA A 73 25.63 -14.04 -11.51
N LEU A 74 26.27 -13.36 -10.57
CA LEU A 74 26.89 -12.05 -10.82
C LEU A 74 28.28 -11.98 -10.16
N ASN A 75 29.24 -11.43 -10.90
CA ASN A 75 30.60 -11.21 -10.42
C ASN A 75 31.09 -9.84 -10.90
N SER A 76 30.87 -8.80 -10.10
CA SER A 76 31.17 -7.42 -10.47
C SER A 76 31.77 -6.65 -9.30
N GLN A 77 32.84 -5.90 -9.56
CA GLN A 77 33.46 -4.98 -8.59
C GLN A 77 32.73 -3.61 -8.53
N SER A 78 31.81 -3.37 -9.47
CA SER A 78 30.90 -2.22 -9.46
C SER A 78 29.49 -2.65 -9.06
N TYR A 79 28.70 -1.73 -8.50
CA TYR A 79 27.30 -2.01 -8.20
C TYR A 79 26.53 -2.33 -9.47
N VAL A 80 25.99 -3.55 -9.54
CA VAL A 80 25.13 -4.02 -10.61
C VAL A 80 23.76 -4.35 -10.07
N ALA A 81 22.71 -4.05 -10.82
CA ALA A 81 21.34 -4.36 -10.43
C ALA A 81 21.17 -5.88 -10.40
N ALA A 82 20.84 -6.39 -9.24
CA ALA A 82 20.74 -7.80 -8.91
C ALA A 82 19.30 -8.29 -9.02
N ALA A 83 18.35 -7.50 -8.52
CA ALA A 83 16.92 -7.74 -8.69
C ALA A 83 16.14 -6.42 -8.79
N THR A 84 15.06 -6.46 -9.56
CA THR A 84 14.01 -5.45 -9.50
C THR A 84 12.92 -5.93 -8.54
N LEU A 85 12.71 -5.16 -7.48
CA LEU A 85 11.83 -5.52 -6.37
C LEU A 85 10.38 -5.09 -6.59
N GLY A 86 10.14 -4.28 -7.61
CA GLY A 86 8.83 -3.73 -7.92
C GLY A 86 8.84 -2.23 -8.04
N THR A 87 7.69 -1.70 -8.45
CA THR A 87 7.42 -0.28 -8.58
C THR A 87 6.18 0.06 -7.78
N ILE A 88 6.26 1.10 -6.95
CA ILE A 88 5.10 1.70 -6.30
C ILE A 88 4.87 3.09 -6.88
N THR A 89 3.64 3.39 -7.25
CA THR A 89 3.22 4.73 -7.65
C THR A 89 2.58 5.39 -6.44
N THR A 90 3.12 6.53 -6.00
CA THR A 90 2.57 7.24 -4.84
C THR A 90 1.13 7.67 -5.10
N THR A 91 0.25 7.49 -4.13
CA THR A 91 -1.15 7.92 -4.17
C THR A 91 -1.33 9.32 -3.60
N VAL A 92 -0.49 9.69 -2.62
CA VAL A 92 -0.46 11.03 -2.03
C VAL A 92 0.95 11.61 -2.09
N ALA A 93 1.05 12.94 -1.98
CA ALA A 93 2.34 13.60 -1.99
C ALA A 93 3.09 13.35 -0.68
N ASN A 94 4.42 13.28 -0.75
CA ASN A 94 5.33 13.12 0.38
C ASN A 94 5.13 11.86 1.22
N SER A 95 4.46 10.83 0.68
CA SER A 95 4.34 9.54 1.33
C SER A 95 5.70 8.94 1.67
N LYS A 96 5.73 8.18 2.76
CA LYS A 96 6.86 7.31 3.07
C LYS A 96 6.62 5.93 2.48
N ILE A 97 7.68 5.26 2.04
CA ILE A 97 7.60 3.93 1.47
C ILE A 97 8.43 2.96 2.32
N LEU A 98 7.76 2.02 3.00
CA LEU A 98 8.45 0.92 3.66
C LEU A 98 8.64 -0.22 2.67
N THR A 99 9.89 -0.55 2.38
CA THR A 99 10.26 -1.61 1.43
C THR A 99 10.74 -2.84 2.17
N PHE A 100 10.31 -4.02 1.75
CA PHE A 100 10.77 -5.34 2.19
C PHE A 100 11.30 -6.12 0.99
N THR A 101 12.57 -6.54 1.03
CA THR A 101 13.18 -7.17 -0.15
C THR A 101 13.22 -8.70 -0.13
N ASN A 102 13.09 -9.38 1.02
CA ASN A 102 12.95 -10.84 1.23
C ASN A 102 13.49 -11.80 0.14
N ILE A 103 14.60 -11.47 -0.52
CA ILE A 103 15.22 -12.27 -1.57
C ILE A 103 16.53 -12.83 -1.03
N PRO A 104 16.73 -14.16 -1.05
CA PRO A 104 17.97 -14.76 -0.62
C PRO A 104 19.08 -14.52 -1.64
N ILE A 105 20.27 -14.26 -1.10
CA ILE A 105 21.51 -14.12 -1.84
C ILE A 105 22.51 -15.08 -1.23
N GLN A 106 23.31 -15.74 -2.05
CA GLN A 106 24.28 -16.75 -1.68
C GLN A 106 25.65 -16.43 -2.27
N THR A 107 26.73 -16.76 -1.56
CA THR A 107 28.10 -16.64 -2.07
C THR A 107 28.49 -17.86 -2.91
N ARG A 108 29.30 -17.63 -3.94
CA ARG A 108 29.80 -18.71 -4.80
C ARG A 108 30.91 -19.53 -4.14
N ASP A 109 31.82 -18.86 -3.44
CA ASP A 109 33.02 -19.45 -2.85
C ASP A 109 33.25 -18.95 -1.42
N ILE A 110 34.24 -19.57 -0.78
CA ILE A 110 34.80 -19.20 0.52
C ILE A 110 35.58 -17.88 0.43
N ASP A 111 35.83 -17.23 1.57
CA ASP A 111 36.59 -15.96 1.68
C ASP A 111 36.07 -14.83 0.77
N ASN A 112 34.75 -14.65 0.79
CA ASN A 112 34.05 -13.74 -0.11
C ASN A 112 33.47 -12.55 0.67
N ILE A 113 33.77 -11.33 0.21
CA ILE A 113 33.28 -10.07 0.77
C ILE A 113 32.44 -9.37 -0.30
N TYR A 114 31.23 -8.98 0.06
CA TYR A 114 30.31 -8.32 -0.85
C TYR A 114 29.44 -7.28 -0.16
N PHE A 115 28.92 -6.36 -0.97
CA PHE A 115 28.08 -5.25 -0.53
C PHE A 115 26.74 -5.37 -1.24
N ILE A 116 25.67 -5.35 -0.45
CA ILE A 116 24.30 -5.29 -0.96
C ILE A 116 23.76 -3.89 -0.66
N ALA A 117 23.16 -3.25 -1.66
CA ALA A 117 22.56 -1.94 -1.53
C ALA A 117 21.12 -1.93 -2.05
N LEU A 118 20.23 -1.25 -1.33
CA LEU A 118 18.89 -0.92 -1.79
C LEU A 118 18.95 0.45 -2.42
N ARG A 119 18.36 0.58 -3.60
CA ARG A 119 18.27 1.84 -4.32
C ARG A 119 16.87 2.01 -4.88
N SER A 120 16.44 3.25 -5.04
CA SER A 120 15.24 3.59 -5.81
C SER A 120 15.60 4.17 -7.18
N SER A 121 14.60 4.29 -8.05
CA SER A 121 14.72 4.98 -9.35
C SER A 121 14.89 6.50 -9.21
N LEU A 122 14.68 7.06 -8.02
CA LEU A 122 14.85 8.49 -7.74
C LEU A 122 16.28 8.84 -7.33
N ASP A 123 17.03 7.84 -6.88
CA ASP A 123 18.42 8.00 -6.48
C ASP A 123 19.32 8.10 -7.70
N SER A 124 20.26 9.05 -7.69
CA SER A 124 21.39 8.98 -8.61
C SER A 124 22.21 7.74 -8.25
N TYR A 125 22.70 6.98 -9.24
CA TYR A 125 23.40 5.69 -9.10
C TYR A 125 24.60 5.65 -8.10
N ALA A 126 24.90 6.75 -7.40
CA ALA A 126 25.86 6.87 -6.32
C ALA A 126 25.25 6.84 -4.89
N SER A 127 23.95 7.13 -4.69
CA SER A 127 23.31 7.13 -3.36
C SER A 127 22.59 5.81 -3.08
N ASN A 128 23.07 5.06 -2.10
CA ASN A 128 22.38 3.89 -1.57
C ASN A 128 21.36 4.35 -0.53
N LEU A 129 20.10 3.88 -0.60
CA LEU A 129 19.12 4.08 0.47
C LEU A 129 19.58 3.36 1.75
N GLN A 130 20.06 2.14 1.57
CA GLN A 130 20.69 1.33 2.59
C GLN A 130 21.78 0.48 1.96
N MET A 131 22.83 0.19 2.72
CA MET A 131 23.91 -0.71 2.30
C MET A 131 24.31 -1.60 3.48
N ASN A 132 24.45 -2.89 3.21
CA ASN A 132 25.00 -3.86 4.16
C ASN A 132 26.26 -4.52 3.56
N LEU A 133 27.28 -4.66 4.40
CA LEU A 133 28.47 -5.47 4.11
C LEU A 133 28.21 -6.90 4.59
N HIS A 134 28.59 -7.87 3.78
CA HIS A 134 28.59 -9.28 4.15
C HIS A 134 29.95 -9.89 3.88
N VAL A 135 30.36 -10.75 4.80
CA VAL A 135 31.63 -11.46 4.70
C VAL A 135 31.38 -12.94 4.99
N ASN A 136 31.87 -13.80 4.10
CA ASN A 136 31.83 -15.24 4.25
C ASN A 136 33.25 -15.77 4.40
N TYR A 137 33.64 -16.20 5.60
CA TYR A 137 34.93 -16.83 5.90
C TYR A 137 34.84 -18.35 6.06
N ALA A 138 33.69 -18.97 5.79
CA ALA A 138 33.48 -20.38 6.03
C ALA A 138 34.25 -21.23 5.01
N THR A 139 34.84 -22.34 5.47
CA THR A 139 35.70 -23.24 4.67
C THR A 139 34.93 -24.26 3.83
N ASN A 140 33.61 -24.40 4.03
CA ASN A 140 32.72 -25.23 3.22
C ASN A 140 31.33 -24.62 3.15
N ASP A 141 30.73 -24.77 1.97
CA ASP A 141 29.33 -24.56 1.60
C ASP A 141 28.79 -23.12 1.62
N HIS A 142 28.37 -22.70 0.42
CA HIS A 142 27.16 -21.92 0.15
C HIS A 142 26.25 -21.66 1.37
N LEU A 143 26.60 -20.66 2.17
CA LEU A 143 25.73 -20.18 3.23
C LEU A 143 24.63 -19.33 2.61
N LEU A 144 23.41 -19.41 3.14
CA LEU A 144 22.31 -18.47 2.88
C LEU A 144 22.46 -17.29 3.85
N PRO A 145 23.29 -16.26 3.59
CA PRO A 145 23.73 -15.36 4.64
C PRO A 145 22.77 -14.18 4.79
N TYR A 146 21.78 -14.05 3.90
CA TYR A 146 21.00 -12.82 3.80
C TYR A 146 19.57 -13.03 3.35
N THR A 147 18.63 -12.62 4.21
CA THR A 147 17.20 -12.57 3.93
C THR A 147 16.71 -11.12 3.94
N GLY A 148 17.08 -10.39 2.89
CA GLY A 148 16.49 -9.09 2.53
C GLY A 148 16.92 -7.87 3.36
N MET A 149 16.46 -6.69 2.93
CA MET A 149 16.53 -5.42 3.66
C MET A 149 15.16 -4.83 3.82
N ASN A 150 15.00 -4.14 4.94
CA ASN A 150 13.83 -3.34 5.21
C ASN A 150 14.27 -1.89 5.41
N TYR A 151 13.67 -0.96 4.67
CA TYR A 151 14.01 0.45 4.75
C TYR A 151 12.78 1.34 4.58
N LEU A 152 12.66 2.36 5.44
CA LEU A 152 11.63 3.39 5.35
C LEU A 152 12.16 4.57 4.52
N HIS A 153 11.84 4.59 3.23
CA HIS A 153 12.24 5.64 2.31
C HIS A 153 11.30 6.85 2.44
N SER A 154 11.85 8.06 2.56
CA SER A 154 11.10 9.34 2.52
C SER A 154 11.44 10.10 1.23
N PRO A 155 10.86 9.72 0.08
CA PRO A 155 11.28 10.20 -1.23
C PRO A 155 10.89 11.67 -1.50
N ASN A 156 10.00 12.28 -0.71
CA ASN A 156 9.53 13.67 -0.85
C ASN A 156 9.05 13.99 -2.28
N GLN A 157 8.22 13.11 -2.85
CA GLN A 157 7.72 13.24 -4.22
C GLN A 157 6.27 13.69 -4.26
N SER A 158 5.85 14.25 -5.40
CA SER A 158 4.43 14.46 -5.68
C SER A 158 3.66 13.13 -5.69
N ALA A 159 2.34 13.21 -5.54
CA ALA A 159 1.45 12.10 -5.85
C ALA A 159 1.63 11.65 -7.31
N SER A 160 1.24 10.42 -7.62
CA SER A 160 1.38 9.77 -8.93
C SER A 160 2.82 9.58 -9.41
N THR A 161 3.81 9.60 -8.50
CA THR A 161 5.22 9.37 -8.85
C THR A 161 5.52 7.88 -8.78
N ALA A 162 5.96 7.29 -9.88
CA ALA A 162 6.41 5.90 -9.92
C ALA A 162 7.85 5.76 -9.38
N ILE A 163 8.03 4.91 -8.37
CA ILE A 163 9.31 4.65 -7.71
C ILE A 163 9.61 3.16 -7.81
N THR A 164 10.63 2.80 -8.57
CA THR A 164 11.10 1.43 -8.71
C THR A 164 12.22 1.16 -7.72
N TYR A 165 12.11 0.09 -6.94
CA TYR A 165 13.16 -0.34 -6.02
C TYR A 165 13.96 -1.50 -6.59
N LYS A 166 15.26 -1.48 -6.38
CA LYS A 166 16.19 -2.52 -6.85
C LYS A 166 17.21 -2.85 -5.78
N LEU A 167 17.60 -4.13 -5.72
CA LEU A 167 18.81 -4.54 -5.04
C LEU A 167 19.98 -4.40 -6.01
N TYR A 168 21.07 -3.84 -5.51
CA TYR A 168 22.36 -3.76 -6.18
C TYR A 168 23.39 -4.52 -5.39
N ILE A 169 24.29 -5.20 -6.07
CA ILE A 169 25.36 -5.95 -5.42
C ILE A 169 26.69 -5.60 -6.09
N LYS A 170 27.74 -5.56 -5.29
CA LYS A 170 29.12 -5.56 -5.76
C LYS A 170 29.97 -6.45 -4.86
N ASN A 171 31.03 -6.99 -5.44
CA ASN A 171 32.04 -7.78 -4.78
C ASN A 171 33.20 -6.89 -4.37
N SER A 172 33.92 -7.29 -3.30
CA SER A 172 35.26 -6.78 -3.05
C SER A 172 36.23 -7.29 -4.11
N ASN A 173 37.43 -6.70 -4.14
CA ASN A 173 38.54 -7.26 -4.90
C ASN A 173 38.80 -8.70 -4.42
N ASN A 174 39.01 -9.63 -5.35
CA ASN A 174 39.27 -11.08 -5.16
C ASN A 174 38.08 -11.97 -4.76
N SER A 175 36.85 -11.45 -4.75
CA SER A 175 35.65 -12.24 -4.43
C SER A 175 35.08 -12.95 -5.66
N ALA A 176 34.66 -14.22 -5.52
CA ALA A 176 34.41 -15.10 -6.67
C ALA A 176 33.01 -15.00 -7.33
N GLY A 177 32.12 -14.16 -6.79
CA GLY A 177 30.75 -14.02 -7.28
C GLY A 177 29.70 -14.42 -6.27
N TRP A 178 28.45 -14.19 -6.64
CA TRP A 178 27.27 -14.54 -5.86
C TRP A 178 26.16 -15.08 -6.76
N TYR A 179 25.21 -15.77 -6.13
CA TYR A 179 24.00 -16.29 -6.75
C TYR A 179 22.76 -15.74 -6.04
N MET A 180 21.73 -15.44 -6.82
CA MET A 180 20.38 -15.17 -6.32
C MET A 180 19.47 -16.31 -6.72
N LEU A 181 18.60 -16.70 -5.78
CA LEU A 181 17.64 -17.78 -5.97
C LEU A 181 18.25 -19.09 -6.51
N ASP A 182 19.52 -19.32 -6.23
CA ASP A 182 20.18 -20.59 -6.50
C ASP A 182 20.34 -21.31 -5.17
N THR A 183 19.74 -22.47 -5.08
CA THR A 183 19.84 -23.38 -3.93
C THR A 183 20.33 -24.71 -4.45
N TRP A 184 21.60 -24.74 -4.84
CA TRP A 184 22.29 -25.94 -5.32
C TRP A 184 21.62 -26.56 -6.55
N GLY A 185 21.23 -25.74 -7.53
CA GLY A 185 20.57 -26.20 -8.75
C GLY A 185 19.09 -26.57 -8.59
N GLN A 186 18.48 -26.31 -7.43
CA GLN A 186 17.03 -26.37 -7.27
C GLN A 186 16.36 -25.12 -7.86
N SER A 187 15.34 -25.33 -8.69
CA SER A 187 14.57 -24.29 -9.38
C SER A 187 13.14 -24.19 -8.85
N GLY A 188 12.49 -23.04 -9.05
CA GLY A 188 11.05 -22.88 -8.76
C GLY A 188 10.73 -22.21 -7.43
N TYR A 189 11.74 -21.68 -6.73
CA TYR A 189 11.50 -20.83 -5.57
C TYR A 189 10.93 -19.48 -6.00
N VAL A 190 9.96 -19.02 -5.21
CA VAL A 190 9.24 -17.78 -5.45
C VAL A 190 9.34 -16.95 -4.20
N TYR A 191 9.92 -15.75 -4.32
CA TYR A 191 10.05 -14.80 -3.24
C TYR A 191 9.13 -13.62 -3.49
N SER A 192 8.68 -13.01 -2.40
CA SER A 192 7.83 -11.82 -2.45
C SER A 192 8.57 -10.63 -1.89
N THR A 193 8.45 -9.51 -2.59
CA THR A 193 8.90 -8.20 -2.15
C THR A 193 7.66 -7.35 -1.92
N GLN A 194 7.70 -6.48 -0.92
CA GLN A 194 6.57 -5.63 -0.58
C GLN A 194 6.99 -4.17 -0.45
N HIS A 195 6.17 -3.28 -0.95
CA HIS A 195 6.28 -1.84 -0.76
C HIS A 195 4.97 -1.34 -0.14
N LEU A 196 5.06 -0.74 1.04
CA LEU A 196 3.92 -0.14 1.72
C LEU A 196 4.05 1.38 1.58
N GLU A 197 3.08 2.01 0.92
CA GLU A 197 2.95 3.46 0.97
C GLU A 197 2.25 3.84 2.27
N ILE A 198 2.88 4.75 3.00
CA ILE A 198 2.46 5.24 4.30
C ILE A 198 2.17 6.72 4.18
N MET A 199 0.98 7.11 4.65
CA MET A 199 0.52 8.48 4.66
C MET A 199 1.50 9.37 5.45
N PRO A 200 1.87 10.55 4.93
CA PRO A 200 2.83 11.46 5.57
C PRO A 200 2.40 11.86 6.99
#